data_AF-A0A0C2CLG9-F1
#
_entry.id   AF-A0A0C2CLG9-F1
#
_cell.length_a   1.000
_cell.length_b   1.000
_cell.length_c   1.000
_cell.angle_alpha   90.00
_cell.angle_beta   90.00
_cell.angle_gamma   90.00
#
_symmetry.space_group_name_H-M   'P 1'
#
loop_
_entity.id
_entity.type
_entity.pdbx_description
1 polymer ?
#
loop_
_entity_poly.entity_id
_entity_poly.type
_entity_poly.pdbx_seq_one_letter_code
_entity_poly.pdbx_strand_id
1 'polypeptide(L)'
;MFLVIVDAYFKWPEVIEMTSTTSAATIKQLTRLFAQFGNSTTLVSNNGSQFASKEFAEFCSTNGITPSAHHRSTLNQTDRQSNS
;
A
#
# COMPACT_ATOMS: atom_id res chain seq x y z
N MET A 1 15.39 -2.36 -7.23
CA MET A 1 14.03 -2.70 -6.72
C MET A 1 13.04 -1.83 -7.46
N PHE A 2 11.84 -2.31 -7.76
CA PHE A 2 10.83 -1.50 -8.46
C PHE A 2 9.58 -1.33 -7.60
N LEU A 3 9.00 -0.12 -7.63
CA LEU A 3 7.65 0.17 -7.18
C LEU A 3 6.75 0.15 -8.41
N VAL A 4 5.80 -0.78 -8.43
CA VAL A 4 4.82 -0.90 -9.50
C VAL A 4 3.49 -0.41 -8.97
N ILE A 5 2.90 0.58 -9.63
CA ILE A 5 1.60 1.14 -9.29
C ILE A 5 0.71 0.99 -10.50
N VAL A 6 -0.50 0.48 -10.30
CA VAL A 6 -1.46 0.30 -11.39
C VAL A 6 -2.66 1.18 -11.09
N ASP A 7 -2.94 2.12 -12.00
CA ASP A 7 -4.20 2.85 -11.94
C ASP A 7 -5.34 1.89 -12.33
N ALA A 8 -6.30 1.69 -11.44
CA ALA A 8 -7.38 0.73 -11.64
C ALA A 8 -8.39 1.16 -12.71
N TYR A 9 -8.49 2.46 -13.01
CA TYR A 9 -9.44 3.00 -13.98
C TYR A 9 -8.90 2.85 -15.41
N PHE A 10 -7.67 3.32 -15.64
CA PHE A 10 -7.06 3.29 -16.96
C PHE A 10 -6.28 1.98 -17.22
N LYS A 11 -5.99 1.19 -16.18
CA LYS A 11 -5.17 -0.04 -16.24
C LYS A 11 -3.75 0.20 -16.73
N TRP A 12 -3.19 1.39 -16.50
CA TRP A 12 -1.81 1.71 -16.85
C TRP A 12 -0.88 1.42 -15.67
N PRO A 13 0.16 0.59 -15.87
CA PRO A 13 1.19 0.35 -14.87
C PRO A 13 2.27 1.42 -14.95
N GLU A 14 2.46 2.15 -13.86
CA GLU A 14 3.60 3.03 -13.65
C GLU A 14 4.67 2.26 -12.88
N VAL A 15 5.86 2.14 -13.46
CA VAL A 15 6.99 1.39 -12.87
C VAL A 15 8.10 2.37 -12.52
N ILE A 16 8.41 2.47 -11.22
CA ILE A 16 9.42 3.38 -10.70
C ILE A 16 10.57 2.56 -10.13
N GLU A 17 11.78 2.82 -10.63
CA GLU A 17 12.99 2.26 -10.03
C GLU A 17 13.27 2.94 -8.68
N MET A 18 13.39 2.13 -7.63
CA MET A 18 13.67 2.58 -6.28
C MET A 18 15.10 2.22 -5.86
N THR A 19 15.80 3.20 -5.31
CA THR A 19 17.11 3.04 -4.68
C THR A 19 17.01 2.51 -3.24
N SER A 20 15.83 2.57 -2.61
CA SER A 20 15.55 2.06 -1.25
C SER A 20 14.06 1.75 -1.07
N THR A 21 13.72 0.77 -0.23
CA THR A 21 12.34 0.34 0.07
C THR A 21 11.81 0.80 1.42
N THR A 22 12.34 1.90 1.95
CA THR A 22 11.79 2.48 3.19
C THR A 22 10.43 3.12 2.94
N SER A 23 9.65 3.31 4.00
CA SER A 23 8.38 4.04 3.98
C SER A 23 8.56 5.45 3.41
N ALA A 24 9.56 6.19 3.89
CA ALA A 24 9.86 7.54 3.41
C ALA A 24 10.16 7.58 1.90
N ALA A 25 10.96 6.64 1.38
CA ALA A 25 11.25 6.55 -0.05
C ALA A 25 9.99 6.25 -0.87
N THR A 26 9.11 5.38 -0.34
CA THR A 26 7.84 5.01 -0.97
C THR A 26 6.86 6.19 -0.99
N ILE A 27 6.68 6.86 0.15
CA ILE A 27 5.85 8.06 0.30
C ILE A 27 6.31 9.15 -0.68
N LYS A 28 7.62 9.39 -0.79
CA LYS A 28 8.16 10.39 -1.72
C LYS A 28 7.73 10.12 -3.16
N GLN A 29 7.75 8.86 -3.61
CA GLN A 29 7.32 8.52 -4.96
C GLN A 29 5.81 8.64 -5.12
N LEU A 30 5.02 8.22 -4.12
CA LEU A 30 3.56 8.36 -4.14
C LEU A 30 3.12 9.82 -4.18
N THR A 31 3.74 10.70 -3.39
CA THR A 31 3.49 12.15 -3.43
C THR A 31 3.73 12.71 -4.83
N ARG A 32 4.83 12.29 -5.48
CA ARG A 32 5.16 12.73 -6.84
C ARG A 32 4.12 12.24 -7.86
N LEU A 33 3.59 11.03 -7.70
CA LEU A 33 2.56 10.49 -8.57
C LEU A 33 1.22 11.18 -8.37
N PHE A 34 0.79 11.37 -7.13
CA PHE A 34 -0.47 12.06 -6.85
C PHE A 34 -0.46 13.53 -7.25
N ALA A 35 0.70 14.19 -7.20
CA ALA A 35 0.83 15.55 -7.76
C ALA A 35 0.64 15.59 -9.29
N GLN A 36 0.91 14.49 -10.01
CA GLN A 36 0.78 14.41 -11.47
C GLN A 36 -0.60 13.95 -11.92
N PHE A 37 -1.19 12.97 -11.23
CA PHE A 37 -2.41 12.29 -11.67
C PHE A 37 -3.63 12.55 -10.77
N GLY A 38 -3.43 13.21 -9.62
CA GLY A 38 -4.43 13.35 -8.57
C GLY A 38 -4.39 12.20 -7.56
N ASN A 39 -5.10 12.38 -6.44
CA ASN A 39 -5.15 11.38 -5.37
C ASN A 39 -6.06 10.21 -5.75
N SER A 40 -5.58 8.98 -5.57
CA SER A 40 -6.42 7.78 -5.64
C SER A 40 -7.26 7.63 -4.36
N THR A 41 -8.54 7.28 -4.47
CA THR A 41 -9.42 7.07 -3.30
C THR A 41 -8.99 5.86 -2.47
N THR A 42 -8.45 4.82 -3.12
CA THR A 42 -8.06 3.56 -2.50
C THR A 42 -6.67 3.16 -2.96
N LEU A 43 -5.80 2.80 -2.01
CA LEU A 43 -4.50 2.24 -2.30
C LEU A 43 -4.45 0.80 -1.79
N VAL A 44 -4.24 -0.14 -2.70
CA VAL A 44 -4.11 -1.58 -2.41
C VAL A 44 -2.63 -1.92 -2.43
N SER A 45 -2.08 -2.28 -1.28
CA SER A 45 -0.66 -2.64 -1.15
C SER A 45 -0.50 -4.07 -0.63
N ASN A 46 0.60 -4.72 -1.01
CA ASN A 46 1.02 -5.93 -0.30
C ASN A 46 1.48 -5.58 1.13
N ASN A 47 1.54 -6.57 2.02
CA ASN A 47 1.85 -6.35 3.44
C ASN A 47 3.36 -6.09 3.70
N GLY A 48 4.00 -5.31 2.83
CA GLY A 48 5.38 -4.86 3.03
C GLY A 48 5.48 -3.92 4.22
N SER A 49 6.61 -3.95 4.95
CA SER A 49 6.83 -3.12 6.14
C SER A 49 6.70 -1.62 5.86
N GLN A 50 7.01 -1.19 4.63
CA GLN A 50 6.84 0.18 4.18
C GLN A 50 5.37 0.66 4.17
N PHE A 51 4.43 -0.27 3.91
CA PHE A 51 2.99 0.01 3.85
C PHE A 51 2.30 -0.17 5.22
N ALA A 52 2.95 -0.85 6.17
CA ALA A 52 2.47 -1.03 7.54
C ALA A 52 3.00 0.02 8.53
N SER A 53 3.84 0.96 8.06
CA SER A 53 4.46 1.97 8.92
C SER A 53 3.50 3.10 9.32
N LYS A 54 3.75 3.69 10.50
CA LYS A 54 2.99 4.85 11.00
C LYS A 54 3.03 6.03 10.02
N GLU A 55 4.20 6.32 9.47
CA GLU A 55 4.39 7.40 8.49
C GLU A 55 3.51 7.21 7.24
N PHE A 56 3.36 5.96 6.80
CA PHE A 56 2.52 5.63 5.65
C PHE A 56 1.03 5.79 5.96
N ALA A 57 0.60 5.39 7.16
CA ALA A 57 -0.77 5.57 7.61
C ALA A 57 -1.13 7.06 7.74
N GLU A 58 -0.22 7.88 8.28
CA GLU A 58 -0.38 9.34 8.36
C GLU A 58 -0.49 9.96 6.96
N PHE A 59 0.39 9.57 6.04
CA PHE A 59 0.34 10.01 4.65
C PHE A 59 -1.02 9.68 3.99
N CYS A 60 -1.53 8.46 4.18
CA CYS A 60 -2.84 8.08 3.64
C CYS A 60 -3.98 8.94 4.23
N SER A 61 -3.97 9.13 5.55
CA SER A 61 -4.98 9.94 6.24
C SER A 61 -4.97 11.40 5.76
N THR A 62 -3.79 12.01 5.58
CA THR A 62 -3.67 13.41 5.11
C THR A 62 -4.17 13.58 3.68
N ASN A 63 -4.02 12.56 2.84
CA ASN A 63 -4.40 12.62 1.43
C ASN A 63 -5.80 12.07 1.14
N GLY A 64 -6.55 11.67 2.17
CA GLY A 64 -7.90 11.10 2.03
C GLY A 64 -7.90 9.72 1.36
N ILE A 65 -6.80 8.98 1.48
CA ILE A 65 -6.60 7.68 0.86
C ILE A 65 -6.99 6.59 1.86
N THR A 66 -7.80 5.63 1.41
CA THR A 66 -8.11 4.44 2.22
C THR A 66 -7.10 3.34 1.88
N PRO A 67 -6.18 2.97 2.80
CA PRO A 67 -5.33 1.82 2.61
C PRO A 67 -6.18 0.55 2.72
N SER A 68 -6.29 -0.20 1.63
CA SER A 68 -6.90 -1.52 1.64
C SER A 68 -5.80 -2.53 1.91
N ALA A 69 -5.71 -2.99 3.15
CA ALA A 69 -4.98 -4.22 3.43
C ALA A 69 -5.69 -5.34 2.65
N HIS A 70 -4.95 -6.16 1.91
CA HIS A 70 -5.46 -7.47 1.55
C HIS A 70 -5.81 -8.20 2.85
N HIS A 71 -7.10 -8.14 3.21
CA HIS A 71 -7.65 -8.84 4.35
C HIS A 71 -7.22 -10.29 4.19
N ARG A 72 -6.38 -10.77 5.11
CA ARG A 72 -6.00 -12.17 5.20
C ARG A 72 -7.25 -12.94 5.61
N SER A 73 -8.13 -13.20 4.65
CA SER A 73 -9.27 -14.11 4.78
C SER A 73 -8.75 -15.55 4.83
N THR A 74 -7.89 -15.88 5.79
CA THR A 74 -7.44 -17.27 6.04
C THR A 74 -6.93 -17.54 7.46
N LEU A 75 -6.88 -16.58 8.40
CA LEU A 75 -6.62 -16.90 9.80
C LEU A 75 -7.85 -16.57 10.65
N ASN A 76 -8.79 -17.53 10.74
CA ASN A 76 -9.73 -17.72 11.85
C ASN A 76 -10.55 -19.03 11.76
N GLN A 77 -10.07 -20.06 11.03
CA GLN A 77 -10.61 -21.42 11.12
C GLN A 77 -9.49 -22.46 11.27
N THR A 78 -8.75 -22.46 12.40
CA THR A 78 -8.21 -23.72 12.97
C THR A 78 -7.88 -23.66 14.48
N ASP A 79 -7.97 -22.51 15.16
CA ASP A 79 -7.74 -22.47 16.63
C ASP A 79 -8.96 -22.91 17.49
N ARG A 80 -9.69 -23.94 17.05
CA ARG A 80 -10.70 -24.64 17.86
C ARG A 80 -10.58 -26.17 17.79
N GLN A 81 -9.34 -26.67 17.79
CA GLN A 81 -9.05 -27.98 18.37
C GLN A 81 -7.93 -27.83 19.40
N SER A 82 -8.23 -27.11 20.48
CA SER A 82 -7.52 -27.23 21.73
C SER A 82 -7.98 -28.50 22.46
N ASN A 83 -7.04 -29.39 22.74
CA ASN A 83 -6.95 -30.18 23.97
C ASN A 83 -8.25 -30.77 24.57
N SER A 84 -8.50 -32.04 24.29
CA SER A 84 -8.72 -33.16 25.25
C SER A 84 -9.52 -34.28 24.60
#